data_AF-W4LSN8-F1
#
_entry.id   AF-W4LSN8-F1
#
_cell.length_a   1.000
_cell.length_b   1.000
_cell.length_c   1.000
_cell.angle_alpha   90.00
_cell.angle_beta   90.00
_cell.angle_gamma   90.00
#
_symmetry.space_group_name_H-M   'P 1'
#
loop_
_entity.id
_entity.type
_entity.pdbx_description
1 polymer ?
#
loop_
_entity_poly.entity_id
_entity_poly.type
_entity_poly.pdbx_seq_one_letter_code
_entity_poly.pdbx_strand_id
1 'polypeptide(L)' 'MRIIWQDEAERDLDRIAEYIMQDDPTAALRVISTIREAARLLTEHPNIGRAGRVAGTRELVMPGLP' A
#
# COMPACT_ATOMS: atom_id res chain seq x y z
N MET A 1 15.59 7.64 -2.18
CA MET A 1 15.44 6.91 -0.90
C MET A 1 15.20 5.43 -1.19
N ARG A 2 15.57 4.50 -0.30
CA ARG A 2 15.33 3.05 -0.52
C ARG A 2 14.06 2.62 0.19
N ILE A 3 13.18 1.89 -0.49
CA ILE A 3 12.00 1.27 0.12
C ILE A 3 12.41 -0.02 0.80
N ILE A 4 12.00 -0.17 2.05
CA ILE A 4 12.15 -1.40 2.84
C ILE A 4 10.75 -1.75 3.32
N TRP A 5 10.30 -2.96 2.97
CA TRP A 5 9.05 -3.51 3.45
C TRP A 5 9.32 -4.30 4.73
N GLN A 6 8.51 -4.09 5.76
CA GLN A 6 8.50 -4.98 6.92
C GLN A 6 7.80 -6.28 6.55
N ASP A 7 8.21 -7.40 7.13
CA ASP A 7 7.55 -8.71 6.93
C ASP A 7 6.05 -8.66 7.27
N GLU A 8 5.67 -7.84 8.24
CA GLU A 8 4.26 -7.61 8.57
C GLU A 8 3.51 -6.90 7.44
N ALA A 9 4.13 -5.93 6.78
CA ALA A 9 3.52 -5.24 5.64
C ALA A 9 3.34 -6.16 4.43
N GLU A 10 4.29 -7.05 4.15
CA GLU A 10 4.12 -8.07 3.09
C GLU A 10 2.98 -9.04 3.44
N ARG A 11 2.92 -9.52 4.69
CA ARG A 11 1.80 -10.36 5.15
C ARG A 11 0.44 -9.65 5.07
N ASP A 12 0.40 -8.34 5.31
CA ASP A 12 -0.82 -7.56 5.17
C ASP A 12 -1.27 -7.45 3.72
N LEU A 13 -0.33 -7.27 2.78
CA LEU A 13 -0.64 -7.31 1.35
C LEU A 13 -1.21 -8.67 0.93
N ASP A 14 -0.62 -9.77 1.41
CA ASP A 14 -1.12 -11.12 1.12
C ASP A 14 -2.55 -11.31 1.64
N ARG A 15 -2.83 -10.93 2.89
CA ARG A 15 -4.19 -11.02 3.47
C ARG A 15 -5.21 -10.19 2.72
N ILE A 16 -4.85 -8.97 2.33
CA ILE A 16 -5.73 -8.09 1.54
C ILE A 16 -6.03 -8.75 0.19
N ALA A 17 -5.00 -9.29 -0.48
CA ALA A 17 -5.17 -9.97 -1.76
C ALA A 17 -6.08 -11.20 -1.61
N GLU A 18 -5.82 -12.07 -0.64
CA GLU A 18 -6.60 -13.28 -0.37
C GLU A 18 -8.06 -12.97 -0.05
N TYR A 19 -8.32 -11.90 0.71
CA TYR A 19 -9.68 -11.48 1.03
C TYR A 19 -10.43 -11.05 -0.24
N ILE A 20 -9.86 -10.13 -1.02
CA ILE A 20 -10.52 -9.60 -2.23
C ILE A 20 -10.65 -10.66 -3.32
N MET A 21 -9.68 -11.58 -3.43
CA MET A 21 -9.65 -12.65 -4.43
C MET A 21 -10.86 -13.58 -4.33
N GLN A 22 -11.49 -13.69 -3.15
CA GLN A 22 -12.70 -14.49 -2.96
C GLN A 22 -13.88 -13.97 -3.78
N ASP A 23 -13.92 -12.65 -4.03
CA ASP A 23 -15.01 -11.98 -4.74
C ASP A 23 -14.61 -11.52 -6.15
N ASP A 24 -13.45 -10.88 -6.29
CA ASP A 24 -12.95 -10.34 -7.57
C ASP A 24 -11.41 -10.46 -7.67
N PRO A 25 -10.91 -11.51 -8.34
CA PRO A 25 -9.48 -11.68 -8.60
C PRO A 25 -8.82 -10.51 -9.34
N THR A 26 -9.56 -9.84 -10.23
CA THR A 26 -9.04 -8.69 -10.99
C THR A 26 -8.89 -7.47 -10.08
N ALA A 27 -9.83 -7.28 -9.15
CA ALA A 27 -9.73 -6.25 -8.11
C ALA A 27 -8.55 -6.50 -7.17
N ALA A 28 -8.32 -7.75 -6.74
CA ALA A 28 -7.19 -8.08 -5.88
C ALA A 28 -5.85 -7.67 -6.53
N LEU A 29 -5.63 -8.06 -7.79
CA LEU A 29 -4.42 -7.69 -8.53
C LEU A 29 -4.28 -6.17 -8.69
N ARG A 30 -5.37 -5.47 -8.99
CA ARG A 30 -5.39 -4.01 -9.12
C ARG A 30 -5.00 -3.33 -7.81
N VAL A 31 -5.59 -3.74 -6.69
CA VAL A 31 -5.30 -3.19 -5.34
C VAL A 31 -3.83 -3.34 -5.00
N ILE A 32 -3.26 -4.54 -5.12
CA ILE A 32 -1.85 -4.78 -4.79
C ILE A 32 -0.91 -4.00 -5.72
N SER A 33 -1.22 -3.95 -7.01
CA SER A 33 -0.45 -3.17 -7.98
C SER A 33 -0.45 -1.68 -7.63
N THR A 34 -1.62 -1.11 -7.31
CA THR A 34 -1.75 0.29 -6.90
C THR A 34 -0.93 0.60 -5.65
N ILE A 35 -0.98 -0.25 -4.62
CA ILE A 35 -0.21 -0.04 -3.39
C ILE A 35 1.30 -0.07 -3.68
N ARG A 36 1.78 -1.04 -4.46
CA ARG A 36 3.21 -1.15 -4.81
C ARG A 36 3.69 -0.01 -5.70
N GLU A 37 2.88 0.50 -6.62
CA GLU A 37 3.20 1.69 -7.43
C GLU A 37 3.27 2.94 -6.57
N ALA A 38 2.27 3.16 -5.70
CA ALA A 38 2.26 4.29 -4.78
C ALA A 38 3.49 4.30 -3.85
N ALA A 39 3.91 3.12 -3.36
CA ALA A 39 5.12 2.99 -2.56
C ALA A 39 6.40 3.33 -3.35
N ARG A 40 6.46 3.05 -4.66
CA ARG A 40 7.62 3.41 -5.50
C ARG A 40 7.81 4.93 -5.60
N LEU A 41 6.72 5.70 -5.62
CA LEU A 41 6.78 7.17 -5.65
C LEU A 41 7.49 7.76 -4.41
N LEU A 42 7.51 7.05 -3.28
CA LEU A 42 8.22 7.49 -2.07
C LEU A 42 9.75 7.54 -2.25
N THR A 43 10.29 6.90 -3.29
CA THR A 43 11.73 6.97 -3.59
C THR A 43 12.16 8.38 -4.02
N GLU A 44 11.29 9.07 -4.75
CA GLU A 44 11.47 10.43 -5.30
C GLU A 44 10.79 11.50 -4.43
N HIS A 45 9.61 11.16 -3.87
CA HIS A 45 8.81 12.08 -3.09
C HIS A 45 8.49 11.50 -1.70
N PRO A 46 9.45 11.47 -0.77
CA PRO A 46 9.32 10.80 0.53
C PRO A 46 8.20 11.38 1.43
N ASN A 47 7.77 12.61 1.16
CA ASN A 47 6.82 13.36 2.00
C ASN A 47 5.41 13.51 1.40
N ILE A 48 5.05 12.77 0.34
CA ILE A 48 3.75 12.91 -0.34
C ILE A 48 2.55 12.46 0.50
N GLY A 49 2.76 11.56 1.46
CA GLY A 49 1.74 11.22 2.44
C GLY A 49 1.46 12.39 3.39
N ARG A 50 0.28 12.44 3.98
CA ARG A 50 -0.01 13.36 5.09
C ARG A 50 0.63 12.86 6.39
N ALA A 51 0.72 13.72 7.41
CA ALA A 51 1.10 13.26 8.74
C ALA A 51 0.17 12.13 9.22
N GLY A 52 0.77 11.03 9.70
CA GLY A 52 0.03 9.85 10.14
C GLY A 52 -0.53 9.99 11.55
N ARG A 53 -1.45 9.09 11.90
CA ARG A 53 -2.01 9.01 13.26
C ARG A 53 -0.98 8.62 14.31
N VAL A 54 0.04 7.85 13.91
CA VAL A 54 1.17 7.50 14.77
C VAL A 54 2.24 8.58 14.63
N ALA A 55 2.73 9.10 15.76
CA ALA A 55 3.77 10.12 15.75
C ALA A 55 5.01 9.63 14.98
N GLY A 56 5.49 10.47 14.06
CA GLY A 56 6.66 10.16 13.23
C GLY A 56 6.35 9.35 11.96
N THR A 57 5.10 8.98 11.69
CA THR A 57 4.73 8.28 10.45
C THR A 57 4.01 9.20 9.45
N ARG A 58 3.88 8.74 8.21
CA ARG A 58 3.08 9.38 7.16
C ARG A 58 2.10 8.38 6.58
N GLU A 59 0.91 8.87 6.22
CA GLU A 59 -0.14 8.08 5.58
C GLU A 59 -0.31 8.52 4.12
N LEU A 60 -0.09 7.60 3.19
CA LEU A 60 -0.40 7.79 1.78
C LEU A 60 -1.75 7.14 1.47
N VAL A 61 -2.79 7.97 1.35
CA VAL A 61 -4.16 7.50 1.15
C VAL A 61 -4.42 7.24 -0.34
N MET A 62 -4.98 6.08 -0.67
CA MET A 62 -5.33 5.67 -2.02
C MET A 62 -6.86 5.68 -2.19
N PRO A 63 -7.45 6.75 -2.75
CA PRO A 63 -8.90 6.81 -2.99
C PRO A 63 -9.30 5.88 -4.14
N GLY A 64 -10.51 5.33 -4.07
CA GLY A 64 -11.10 4.56 -5.19
C GLY A 64 -10.60 3.11 -5.31
N LEU A 65 -9.94 2.58 -4.28
CA LEU A 65 -9.82 1.13 -4.13
C LEU A 65 -11.20 0.56 -3.71
N PRO A 66 -11.55 -0.65 -4.17
CA PRO A 66 -12.84 -1.30 -3.93
C PRO A 66 -13.13 -1.56 -2.45
#